data_AF-A0A7H0VG03-F1
#
_entry.id   AF-A0A7H0VG03-F1
#
_cell.length_a   1.000
_cell.length_b   1.000
_cell.length_c   1.000
_cell.angle_alpha   90.00
_cell.angle_beta   90.00
_cell.angle_gamma   90.00
#
_symmetry.space_group_name_H-M   'P 1'
#
loop_
_entity.id
_entity.type
_entity.pdbx_description
1 polymer ?
#
loop_
_entity_poly.entity_id
_entity_poly.type
_entity_poly.pdbx_seq_one_letter_code
_entity_poly.pdbx_strand_id
1 'polypeptide(L)'
;MKLLFELVTLLLLFILFRGAIKRFLPKKTEMDRFSPESLKALRRFRGRYFQLLLLFIMIFGTGIFFLLVWINGSELMAPDSVAIYFPLKNSAFWQASILGGLLIGSLIAFRLNRKLQRDGLSFYLEELQELAQGYQSFGTFRYLQYGLGLLLFAVLSYSALSSGIALDKASVTIMEPFGHLDNHQFTEIKKLDTLDDIQLLLDEKDTINLSFYKIDTLRLNLFLEELN
;
A
#
# COMPACT_ATOMS: atom_id res chain seq x y z
N MET A 1 -0.92 -17.15 -4.76
CA MET A 1 -0.24 -16.44 -3.64
C MET A 1 -0.70 -14.98 -3.47
N LYS A 2 -0.94 -14.22 -4.55
CA LYS A 2 -1.47 -12.84 -4.50
C LYS A 2 -2.71 -12.63 -3.60
N LEU A 3 -3.73 -13.49 -3.73
CA LEU A 3 -4.94 -13.43 -2.92
C LEU A 3 -4.67 -13.56 -1.40
N LEU A 4 -3.67 -14.35 -1.01
CA LEU A 4 -3.29 -14.50 0.39
C LEU A 4 -2.66 -13.21 0.92
N PHE A 5 -1.80 -12.55 0.16
CA PHE A 5 -1.23 -11.26 0.53
C PHE A 5 -2.30 -10.16 0.59
N GLU A 6 -3.25 -10.14 -0.33
CA GLU A 6 -4.39 -9.21 -0.29
C GLU A 6 -5.23 -9.42 0.97
N LEU A 7 -5.56 -10.67 1.32
CA LEU A 7 -6.30 -11.00 2.54
C LEU A 7 -5.53 -10.62 3.81
N VAL A 8 -4.22 -10.89 3.87
CA VAL A 8 -3.37 -10.49 5.00
C VAL A 8 -3.32 -8.97 5.11
N THR A 9 -3.22 -8.25 3.99
CA THR A 9 -3.23 -6.78 3.95
C THR A 9 -4.55 -6.22 4.46
N LEU A 10 -5.68 -6.76 3.99
CA LEU A 10 -7.00 -6.37 4.48
C LEU A 10 -7.17 -6.68 5.97
N LEU A 11 -6.69 -7.83 6.45
CA LEU A 11 -6.73 -8.19 7.86
C LEU A 11 -5.89 -7.21 8.70
N LEU A 12 -4.69 -6.86 8.24
CA LEU A 12 -3.78 -5.96 8.94
C LEU A 12 -4.34 -4.53 8.95
N LEU A 13 -4.85 -4.05 7.82
CA LEU A 13 -5.60 -2.79 7.73
C LEU A 13 -6.80 -2.79 8.68
N PHE A 14 -7.56 -3.88 8.72
CA PHE A 14 -8.70 -4.03 9.63
C PHE A 14 -8.27 -4.00 11.10
N ILE A 15 -7.19 -4.68 11.49
CA ILE A 15 -6.66 -4.67 12.86
C ILE A 15 -6.18 -3.27 13.26
N LEU A 16 -5.44 -2.60 12.37
CA LEU A 16 -4.95 -1.23 12.60
C LEU A 16 -6.12 -0.24 12.69
N PHE A 17 -7.09 -0.37 11.79
CA PHE A 17 -8.31 0.43 11.78
C PHE A 17 -9.15 0.18 13.03
N ARG A 18 -9.36 -1.07 13.43
CA ARG A 18 -10.04 -1.43 14.69
C ARG A 18 -9.30 -0.87 15.89
N GLY A 19 -7.97 -0.90 15.89
CA GLY A 19 -7.14 -0.27 16.92
C GLY A 19 -7.36 1.24 16.99
N ALA A 20 -7.39 1.91 15.84
CA ALA A 20 -7.70 3.33 15.73
C ALA A 20 -9.14 3.64 16.20
N ILE A 21 -10.13 2.82 15.84
CA ILE A 21 -11.52 2.94 16.29
C ILE A 21 -11.64 2.72 17.79
N LYS A 22 -10.97 1.74 18.40
CA LYS A 22 -11.03 1.55 19.85
C LYS A 22 -10.44 2.74 20.61
N ARG A 23 -9.40 3.37 20.09
CA ARG A 23 -8.87 4.64 20.62
C ARG A 23 -9.80 5.81 20.38
N PHE A 24 -10.59 5.73 19.31
CA PHE A 24 -11.77 6.53 19.18
C PHE A 24 -12.71 6.09 20.31
N LEU A 25 -13.57 5.09 20.20
CA LEU A 25 -14.64 4.79 21.16
C LEU A 25 -14.16 3.92 22.36
N PRO A 26 -13.80 4.48 23.54
CA PRO A 26 -13.56 3.67 24.73
C PRO A 26 -14.86 3.01 25.20
N LYS A 27 -14.73 2.00 26.07
CA LYS A 27 -15.90 1.29 26.59
C LYS A 27 -16.72 2.23 27.46
N LYS A 28 -18.06 2.18 27.34
CA LYS A 28 -18.99 3.00 28.15
C LYS A 28 -18.69 2.93 29.66
N THR A 29 -18.31 1.75 30.15
CA THR A 29 -17.95 1.50 31.55
C THR A 29 -16.77 2.32 32.07
N GLU A 30 -15.84 2.73 31.19
CA GLU A 30 -14.72 3.61 31.56
C GLU A 30 -15.17 5.08 31.53
N MET A 31 -16.14 5.42 30.68
CA MET A 31 -16.65 6.78 30.50
C MET A 31 -17.52 7.26 31.66
N ASP A 32 -18.19 6.35 32.37
CA ASP A 32 -19.07 6.67 33.50
C ASP A 32 -18.33 7.22 34.73
N ARG A 33 -16.99 7.07 34.77
CA ARG A 33 -16.13 7.59 35.84
C ARG A 33 -15.66 9.02 35.60
N PHE A 34 -15.99 9.63 34.45
CA PHE A 34 -15.44 10.93 34.06
C PHE A 34 -16.44 12.07 34.27
N SER A 35 -15.92 13.23 34.67
CA SER A 35 -16.71 14.45 34.71
C SER A 35 -17.14 14.87 33.30
N PRO A 36 -18.24 15.64 33.16
CA PRO A 36 -18.71 16.14 31.86
C PRO A 36 -17.64 16.95 31.09
N GLU A 37 -16.80 17.68 31.81
CA GLU A 37 -15.71 18.49 31.24
C GLU A 37 -14.60 17.62 30.67
N SER A 38 -14.20 16.58 31.39
CA SER A 38 -13.22 15.58 30.92
C SER A 38 -13.72 14.84 29.68
N LEU A 39 -15.01 14.49 29.63
CA LEU A 39 -15.63 13.87 28.46
C LEU A 39 -15.61 14.80 27.24
N LYS A 40 -15.89 16.10 27.43
CA LYS A 40 -15.84 17.11 26.36
C LYS A 40 -14.42 17.28 25.83
N ALA A 41 -13.42 17.31 26.72
CA ALA A 41 -12.02 17.41 26.33
C ALA A 41 -11.52 16.15 25.60
N LEU A 42 -11.90 14.97 26.06
CA LEU A 42 -11.57 13.69 25.41
C LEU A 42 -12.17 13.61 23.99
N ARG A 43 -13.42 14.05 23.78
CA ARG A 43 -14.02 14.11 22.44
C ARG A 43 -13.25 15.03 21.50
N ARG A 44 -12.85 16.22 21.97
CA ARG A 44 -12.04 17.17 21.19
C ARG A 44 -10.68 16.59 20.82
N PHE A 45 -9.98 15.99 21.79
CA PHE A 45 -8.69 15.33 21.57
C PHE A 45 -8.78 14.23 20.51
N ARG A 46 -9.83 13.41 20.58
CA ARG A 46 -10.06 12.32 19.62
C ARG A 46 -10.41 12.82 18.22
N GLY A 47 -11.26 13.83 18.11
CA GLY A 47 -11.60 14.44 16.83
C GLY A 47 -10.35 14.98 16.15
N ARG A 48 -9.50 15.69 16.91
CA ARG A 48 -8.22 16.21 16.42
C ARG A 48 -7.25 15.09 16.04
N TYR A 49 -7.13 14.04 16.86
CA TYR A 49 -6.31 12.86 16.52
C TYR A 49 -6.73 12.26 15.18
N PHE A 50 -8.02 12.05 14.98
CA PHE A 50 -8.56 11.43 13.77
C PHE A 50 -8.33 12.31 12.53
N GLN A 51 -8.56 13.62 12.66
CA GLN A 51 -8.26 14.58 11.60
C GLN A 51 -6.78 14.56 11.22
N LEU A 52 -5.88 14.59 12.21
CA LEU A 52 -4.44 14.50 11.99
C LEU A 52 -4.05 13.16 11.36
N LEU A 53 -4.64 12.06 11.82
CA LEU A 53 -4.37 10.74 11.27
C LEU A 53 -4.76 10.66 9.79
N LEU A 54 -5.98 11.08 9.43
CA LEU A 54 -6.42 11.10 8.04
C LEU A 54 -5.54 12.01 7.19
N LEU A 55 -5.25 13.21 7.67
CA LEU A 55 -4.38 14.17 6.99
C LEU A 55 -3.01 13.54 6.68
N PHE A 56 -2.38 12.92 7.67
CA PHE A 56 -1.07 12.30 7.48
C PHE A 56 -1.12 11.02 6.64
N ILE A 57 -2.18 10.22 6.72
CA ILE A 57 -2.38 9.08 5.80
C ILE A 57 -2.41 9.59 4.35
N MET A 58 -3.16 10.66 4.08
CA MET A 58 -3.23 11.23 2.73
C MET A 58 -1.88 11.78 2.29
N ILE A 59 -1.20 12.58 3.12
CA ILE A 59 0.10 13.18 2.77
C ILE A 59 1.16 12.10 2.54
N PHE A 60 1.39 11.22 3.51
CA PHE A 60 2.44 10.20 3.41
C PHE A 60 2.08 9.09 2.43
N GLY A 61 0.81 8.69 2.37
CA GLY A 61 0.36 7.70 1.39
C GLY A 61 0.55 8.21 -0.03
N THR A 62 0.16 9.44 -0.32
CA THR A 62 0.40 10.07 -1.64
C THR A 62 1.89 10.22 -1.93
N GLY A 63 2.68 10.67 -0.95
CA GLY A 63 4.14 10.79 -1.10
C GLY A 63 4.83 9.46 -1.41
N ILE A 64 4.46 8.39 -0.69
CA ILE A 64 4.97 7.04 -0.94
C ILE A 64 4.53 6.53 -2.32
N PHE A 65 3.30 6.80 -2.73
CA PHE A 65 2.81 6.43 -4.06
C PHE A 65 3.68 7.03 -5.16
N PHE A 66 3.92 8.34 -5.12
CA PHE A 66 4.77 9.01 -6.12
C PHE A 66 6.22 8.53 -6.05
N LEU A 67 6.73 8.23 -4.86
CA LEU A 67 8.07 7.65 -4.70
C LEU A 67 8.17 6.28 -5.38
N LEU A 68 7.21 5.37 -5.16
CA LEU A 68 7.20 4.05 -5.79
C LEU A 68 7.05 4.14 -7.31
N VAL A 69 6.19 5.03 -7.81
CA VAL A 69 6.05 5.30 -9.25
C VAL A 69 7.36 5.83 -9.85
N TRP A 70 8.06 6.72 -9.13
CA TRP A 70 9.34 7.25 -9.57
C TRP A 70 10.42 6.16 -9.62
N ILE A 71 10.54 5.32 -8.58
CA ILE A 71 11.47 4.18 -8.53
C ILE A 71 11.21 3.25 -9.73
N ASN A 72 9.96 2.85 -9.91
CA ASN A 72 9.53 1.99 -11.02
C ASN A 72 9.89 2.58 -12.40
N GLY A 73 9.78 3.91 -12.56
CA GLY A 73 10.16 4.58 -13.80
C GLY A 73 11.67 4.70 -14.01
N SER A 74 12.45 4.82 -12.93
CA SER A 74 13.91 4.99 -12.98
C SER A 74 14.68 3.69 -13.22
N GLU A 75 14.20 2.56 -12.71
CA GLU A 75 14.84 1.25 -12.93
C GLU A 75 14.64 0.72 -14.37
N LEU A 76 13.83 1.42 -15.19
CA LEU A 76 13.44 1.00 -16.54
C LEU A 76 14.16 1.69 -17.69
N MET A 77 15.20 2.48 -17.39
CA MET A 77 16.11 3.01 -18.39
C MET A 77 17.46 2.30 -18.32
N ALA A 78 17.47 0.98 -18.57
CA ALA A 78 18.67 0.29 -19.02
C ALA A 78 18.65 0.30 -20.57
N PRO A 79 19.36 1.22 -21.23
CA PRO A 79 19.26 1.46 -22.68
C PRO A 79 19.78 0.32 -23.58
N ASP A 80 20.31 -0.76 -23.00
CA ASP A 80 20.97 -1.85 -23.75
C ASP A 80 20.18 -3.17 -23.78
N SER A 81 18.95 -3.23 -23.25
CA SER A 81 18.14 -4.45 -23.39
C SER A 81 17.42 -4.48 -24.72
N VAL A 82 17.71 -5.50 -25.54
CA VAL A 82 16.96 -5.87 -26.77
C VAL A 82 15.46 -6.08 -26.48
N ALA A 83 15.09 -6.23 -25.20
CA ALA A 83 13.73 -6.38 -24.75
C ALA A 83 13.04 -5.06 -24.34
N ILE A 84 11.77 -4.89 -24.76
CA ILE A 84 10.88 -3.81 -24.30
C ILE A 84 10.17 -4.26 -23.03
N TYR A 85 10.26 -3.48 -21.95
CA TYR A 85 9.58 -3.80 -20.69
C TYR A 85 8.34 -2.93 -20.44
N PHE A 86 7.26 -3.58 -20.01
CA PHE A 86 6.01 -2.99 -19.56
C PHE A 86 5.81 -3.27 -18.05
N PRO A 87 5.92 -2.26 -17.18
CA PRO A 87 5.63 -2.43 -15.75
C PRO A 87 4.14 -2.64 -15.52
N LEU A 88 3.79 -3.12 -14.33
CA LEU A 88 2.42 -3.01 -13.83
C LEU A 88 1.92 -1.55 -13.84
N LYS A 89 0.61 -1.39 -14.00
CA LYS A 89 -0.07 -0.10 -13.84
C LYS A 89 0.24 0.50 -12.48
N ASN A 90 0.40 1.83 -12.45
CA ASN A 90 0.65 2.58 -11.21
C ASN A 90 -0.40 2.30 -10.12
N SER A 91 -1.62 1.89 -10.49
CA SER A 91 -2.66 1.50 -9.54
C SER A 91 -2.25 0.36 -8.59
N ALA A 92 -1.29 -0.49 -8.98
CA ALA A 92 -0.76 -1.56 -8.14
C ALA A 92 -0.07 -1.03 -6.85
N PHE A 93 0.46 0.20 -6.87
CA PHE A 93 1.17 0.76 -5.73
C PHE A 93 0.26 1.33 -4.63
N TRP A 94 -1.05 1.48 -4.86
CA TRP A 94 -1.97 2.09 -3.89
C TRP A 94 -2.02 1.35 -2.55
N GLN A 95 -2.03 0.02 -2.57
CA GLN A 95 -2.14 -0.79 -1.35
C GLN A 95 -0.93 -0.59 -0.45
N ALA A 96 0.29 -0.71 -1.01
CA ALA A 96 1.53 -0.46 -0.29
C ALA A 96 1.59 0.99 0.22
N SER A 97 1.18 1.94 -0.61
CA SER A 97 1.20 3.38 -0.28
C SER A 97 0.26 3.72 0.87
N ILE A 98 -0.97 3.21 0.86
CA ILE A 98 -1.94 3.41 1.95
C ILE A 98 -1.43 2.78 3.25
N LEU A 99 -0.86 1.57 3.18
CA LEU A 99 -0.27 0.90 4.35
C LEU A 99 0.90 1.71 4.92
N GLY A 100 1.84 2.14 4.08
CA GLY A 100 2.96 2.98 4.50
C GLY A 100 2.51 4.32 5.08
N GLY A 101 1.52 4.97 4.45
CA GLY A 101 0.90 6.19 4.95
C GLY A 101 0.22 6.01 6.31
N LEU A 102 -0.45 4.87 6.54
CA LEU A 102 -1.05 4.51 7.82
C LEU A 102 0.00 4.28 8.92
N LEU A 103 1.09 3.59 8.61
CA LEU A 103 2.18 3.34 9.55
C LEU A 103 2.84 4.67 9.97
N ILE A 104 3.25 5.50 9.01
CA ILE A 104 3.91 6.78 9.30
C ILE A 104 2.92 7.76 9.95
N GLY A 105 1.73 7.89 9.38
CA GLY A 105 0.71 8.83 9.84
C GLY A 105 0.25 8.54 11.26
N SER A 106 0.11 7.27 11.64
CA SER A 106 -0.26 6.88 13.01
C SER A 106 0.80 7.20 14.06
N LEU A 107 2.09 7.26 13.69
CA LEU A 107 3.18 7.69 14.58
C LEU A 107 3.19 9.22 14.75
N ILE A 108 3.05 9.95 13.65
CA ILE A 108 3.16 11.42 13.64
C ILE A 108 1.91 12.06 14.22
N ALA A 109 0.72 11.62 13.81
CA ALA A 109 -0.55 12.13 14.32
C ALA A 109 -0.62 12.03 15.84
N PHE A 110 -0.13 10.93 16.41
CA PHE A 110 -0.13 10.72 17.86
C PHE A 110 0.76 11.73 18.58
N ARG A 111 2.02 11.86 18.14
CA ARG A 111 2.98 12.78 18.76
C ARG A 111 2.54 14.24 18.65
N LEU A 112 2.03 14.63 17.48
CA LEU A 112 1.56 16.00 17.24
C LEU A 112 0.31 16.31 18.07
N ASN A 113 -0.64 15.38 18.13
CA ASN A 113 -1.86 15.57 18.91
C ASN A 113 -1.57 15.74 20.41
N ARG A 114 -0.55 15.07 20.95
CA ARG A 114 -0.07 15.25 22.32
C ARG A 114 0.57 16.63 22.53
N LYS A 115 1.45 17.06 21.62
CA LYS A 115 2.09 18.38 21.70
C LYS A 115 1.07 19.53 21.71
N LEU A 116 0.05 19.45 20.85
CA LEU A 116 -1.03 20.43 20.74
C LEU A 116 -1.99 20.43 21.95
N GLN A 117 -1.81 19.54 22.93
CA GLN A 117 -2.66 19.47 24.12
C GLN A 117 -2.06 20.18 25.34
N ARG A 118 -0.86 20.77 25.24
CA ARG A 118 -0.16 21.42 26.35
C ARG A 118 -0.83 22.71 26.89
N ASP A 119 -2.00 23.08 26.38
CA ASP A 119 -2.80 24.19 26.89
C ASP A 119 -3.63 23.77 28.12
N GLY A 120 -2.99 23.79 29.30
CA GLY A 120 -3.61 23.94 30.64
C GLY A 120 -4.47 22.80 31.22
N LEU A 121 -5.08 21.94 30.40
CA LEU A 121 -5.86 20.76 30.82
C LEU A 121 -5.09 19.44 30.63
N SER A 122 -3.79 19.54 30.31
CA SER A 122 -2.93 18.43 29.93
C SER A 122 -2.68 17.44 31.05
N PHE A 123 -2.58 17.88 32.31
CA PHE A 123 -2.23 17.02 33.44
C PHE A 123 -3.35 16.02 33.76
N TYR A 124 -4.59 16.50 33.91
CA TYR A 124 -5.75 15.65 34.21
C TYR A 124 -6.10 14.72 33.04
N LEU A 125 -5.87 15.15 31.79
CA LEU A 125 -6.05 14.30 30.61
C LEU A 125 -4.91 13.31 30.38
N GLU A 126 -3.67 13.60 30.80
CA GLU A 126 -2.57 12.64 30.74
C GLU A 126 -2.79 11.49 31.73
N GLU A 127 -3.13 11.78 32.99
CA GLU A 127 -3.51 10.75 33.97
C GLU A 127 -4.77 9.97 33.55
N LEU A 128 -5.78 10.67 33.02
CA LEU A 128 -6.99 10.03 32.49
C LEU A 128 -6.74 9.20 31.24
N GLN A 129 -5.84 9.62 30.35
CA GLN A 129 -5.44 8.82 29.18
C GLN A 129 -4.64 7.60 29.63
N GLU A 130 -3.73 7.77 30.59
CA GLU A 130 -2.97 6.69 31.24
C GLU A 130 -3.90 5.65 31.87
N LEU A 131 -4.90 6.08 32.64
CA LEU A 131 -5.87 5.22 33.33
C LEU A 131 -6.95 4.63 32.42
N ALA A 132 -7.51 5.40 31.49
CA ALA A 132 -8.62 4.96 30.64
C ALA A 132 -8.16 4.10 29.45
N GLN A 133 -6.90 4.19 29.04
CA GLN A 133 -6.42 3.55 27.82
C GLN A 133 -5.14 2.72 27.99
N GLY A 134 -4.57 2.60 29.20
CA GLY A 134 -3.30 1.88 29.38
C GLY A 134 -2.17 2.55 28.58
N TYR A 135 -2.15 3.89 28.60
CA TYR A 135 -1.29 4.75 27.75
C TYR A 135 0.21 4.62 28.02
N GLN A 136 0.61 3.90 29.08
CA GLN A 136 2.00 3.46 29.26
C GLN A 136 2.51 2.54 28.13
N SER A 137 1.64 1.99 27.30
CA SER A 137 2.07 0.96 26.35
C SER A 137 2.19 1.51 24.92
N PHE A 138 3.39 2.01 24.60
CA PHE A 138 4.09 1.38 23.47
C PHE A 138 4.31 -0.11 23.83
N GLY A 139 3.24 -0.88 23.92
CA GLY A 139 3.31 -2.28 24.33
C GLY A 139 4.06 -3.06 23.28
N THR A 140 4.70 -4.16 23.69
CA THR A 140 5.43 -5.09 22.81
C THR A 140 4.61 -5.46 21.57
N PHE A 141 3.30 -5.60 21.72
CA PHE A 141 2.38 -5.92 20.64
C PHE A 141 2.27 -4.84 19.55
N ARG A 142 2.47 -3.57 19.88
CA ARG A 142 2.47 -2.48 18.89
C ARG A 142 3.76 -2.51 18.05
N TYR A 143 4.92 -2.74 18.66
CA TYR A 143 6.15 -2.93 17.90
C TYR A 143 6.04 -4.11 16.93
N LEU A 144 5.42 -5.20 17.38
CA LEU A 144 5.11 -6.34 16.52
C LEU A 144 4.17 -5.96 15.36
N GLN A 145 3.08 -5.22 15.62
CA GLN A 145 2.17 -4.73 14.57
C GLN A 145 2.85 -3.82 13.55
N TYR A 146 3.71 -2.90 14.00
CA TYR A 146 4.47 -2.02 13.11
C TYR A 146 5.54 -2.79 12.34
N GLY A 147 6.22 -3.75 12.99
CA GLY A 147 7.18 -4.63 12.34
C GLY A 147 6.54 -5.49 11.25
N LEU A 148 5.42 -6.14 11.56
CA LEU A 148 4.61 -6.89 10.59
C LEU A 148 4.08 -5.98 9.47
N GLY A 149 3.64 -4.77 9.81
CA GLY A 149 3.18 -3.78 8.84
C GLY A 149 4.31 -3.32 7.90
N LEU A 150 5.51 -3.09 8.43
CA LEU A 150 6.69 -2.73 7.64
C LEU A 150 7.15 -3.87 6.74
N LEU A 151 7.15 -5.11 7.26
CA LEU A 151 7.46 -6.30 6.48
C LEU A 151 6.46 -6.46 5.34
N LEU A 152 5.17 -6.33 5.62
CA LEU A 152 4.13 -6.41 4.59
C LEU A 152 4.24 -5.27 3.57
N PHE A 153 4.53 -4.05 4.02
CA PHE A 153 4.80 -2.92 3.14
C PHE A 153 5.96 -3.20 2.19
N ALA A 154 7.07 -3.75 2.70
CA ALA A 154 8.23 -4.11 1.89
C ALA A 154 7.88 -5.22 0.88
N VAL A 155 7.19 -6.26 1.32
CA VAL A 155 6.75 -7.38 0.47
C VAL A 155 5.82 -6.91 -0.65
N LEU A 156 4.83 -6.07 -0.35
CA LEU A 156 3.91 -5.52 -1.36
C LEU A 156 4.62 -4.57 -2.33
N SER A 157 5.50 -3.71 -1.82
CA SER A 157 6.26 -2.78 -2.66
C SER A 157 7.19 -3.54 -3.60
N TYR A 158 7.94 -4.51 -3.06
CA TYR A 158 8.84 -5.35 -3.84
C TYR A 158 8.08 -6.18 -4.88
N SER A 159 6.98 -6.84 -4.49
CA SER A 159 6.12 -7.58 -5.42
C SER A 159 5.62 -6.71 -6.57
N ALA A 160 5.22 -5.47 -6.30
CA ALA A 160 4.72 -4.57 -7.34
C ALA A 160 5.85 -4.04 -8.24
N LEU A 161 7.04 -3.77 -7.69
CA LEU A 161 8.20 -3.29 -8.44
C LEU A 161 8.87 -4.39 -9.27
N SER A 162 8.84 -5.64 -8.80
CA SER A 162 9.46 -6.78 -9.48
C SER A 162 8.56 -7.42 -10.54
N SER A 163 7.36 -6.89 -10.75
CA SER A 163 6.38 -7.50 -11.67
C SER A 163 6.22 -6.67 -12.94
N GLY A 164 6.25 -7.35 -14.07
CA GLY A 164 6.18 -6.72 -15.38
C GLY A 164 6.19 -7.75 -16.50
N ILE A 165 6.18 -7.25 -17.73
CA ILE A 165 6.34 -8.07 -18.92
C ILE A 165 7.47 -7.49 -19.75
N ALA A 166 8.41 -8.33 -20.15
CA ALA A 166 9.44 -8.02 -21.13
C ALA A 166 9.13 -8.73 -22.45
N LEU A 167 9.18 -7.99 -23.56
CA LEU A 167 9.10 -8.53 -24.91
C LEU A 167 10.48 -8.49 -25.53
N ASP A 168 11.05 -9.65 -25.84
CA ASP A 168 12.25 -9.80 -26.68
C ASP A 168 11.84 -10.22 -28.10
N LYS A 169 12.76 -10.22 -29.07
CA LYS A 169 12.48 -10.52 -30.48
C LYS A 169 11.89 -11.91 -30.74
N ALA A 170 12.12 -12.87 -29.82
CA ALA A 170 11.66 -14.24 -29.96
C ALA A 170 10.62 -14.68 -28.92
N SER A 171 10.48 -13.93 -27.82
CA SER A 171 9.72 -14.41 -26.66
C SER A 171 9.16 -13.30 -25.79
N VAL A 172 8.10 -13.65 -25.07
CA VAL A 172 7.46 -12.86 -24.01
C VAL A 172 7.91 -13.44 -22.67
N THR A 173 8.61 -12.64 -21.88
CA THR A 173 8.97 -12.99 -20.51
C THR A 173 8.05 -12.26 -19.53
N ILE A 174 7.29 -13.03 -18.76
CA ILE A 174 6.48 -12.53 -17.67
C ILE A 174 7.33 -12.56 -16.41
N MET A 175 7.49 -11.40 -15.80
CA MET A 175 8.14 -11.27 -14.51
C MET A 175 7.03 -11.30 -13.46
N GLU A 176 6.90 -12.44 -12.80
CA GLU A 176 5.96 -12.62 -11.70
C GLU A 176 6.47 -11.98 -10.40
N PRO A 177 5.57 -11.72 -9.43
CA PRO A 177 5.95 -11.36 -8.08
C PRO A 177 7.07 -12.27 -7.53
N PHE A 178 8.10 -11.66 -6.96
CA PHE A 178 9.22 -12.38 -6.31
C PHE A 178 10.20 -13.10 -7.25
N GLY A 179 10.26 -12.67 -8.52
CA GLY A 179 11.36 -13.01 -9.43
C GLY A 179 11.22 -14.36 -10.13
N HIS A 180 10.01 -14.93 -10.19
CA HIS A 180 9.74 -16.02 -11.12
C HIS A 180 9.63 -15.44 -12.54
N LEU A 181 10.31 -16.07 -13.49
CA LEU A 181 10.38 -15.65 -14.88
C LEU A 181 9.78 -16.75 -15.74
N ASP A 182 8.62 -16.49 -16.32
CA ASP A 182 7.99 -17.39 -17.28
C ASP A 182 8.24 -16.87 -18.68
N ASN A 183 8.89 -17.68 -19.51
CA ASN A 183 9.26 -17.30 -20.87
C ASN A 183 8.44 -18.10 -21.88
N HIS A 184 7.75 -17.39 -22.76
CA HIS A 184 6.86 -17.96 -23.78
C HIS A 184 7.33 -17.54 -25.17
N GLN A 185 7.48 -18.49 -26.10
CA GLN A 185 7.87 -18.15 -27.46
C GLN A 185 6.67 -17.58 -28.24
N PHE A 186 6.90 -16.64 -29.16
CA PHE A 186 5.81 -16.09 -29.97
C PHE A 186 5.04 -17.13 -30.79
N THR A 187 5.70 -18.23 -31.17
CA THR A 187 5.08 -19.36 -31.86
C THR A 187 3.99 -20.05 -31.04
N GLU A 188 3.98 -19.87 -29.71
CA GLU A 188 2.98 -20.41 -28.77
C GLU A 188 1.78 -19.47 -28.60
N ILE A 189 1.83 -18.25 -29.15
CA ILE A 189 0.79 -17.22 -28.99
C ILE A 189 -0.22 -17.33 -30.13
N LYS A 190 -1.40 -17.85 -29.82
CA LYS A 190 -2.44 -18.19 -30.83
C LYS A 190 -3.27 -16.99 -31.31
N LYS A 191 -3.45 -15.95 -30.49
CA LYS A 191 -4.28 -14.78 -30.86
C LYS A 191 -3.94 -13.55 -30.01
N LEU A 192 -3.98 -12.38 -30.64
CA LEU A 192 -3.87 -11.05 -30.02
C LEU A 192 -5.20 -10.34 -30.30
N ASP A 193 -6.16 -10.42 -29.38
CA ASP A 193 -7.48 -9.81 -29.60
C ASP A 193 -7.40 -8.30 -29.33
N THR A 194 -7.55 -7.52 -30.39
CA THR A 194 -7.61 -6.07 -30.32
C THR A 194 -9.08 -5.66 -30.27
N LEU A 195 -9.53 -5.16 -29.12
CA LEU A 195 -10.47 -4.03 -29.09
C LEU A 195 -10.64 -3.38 -27.70
N ASP A 196 -10.48 -4.08 -26.57
CA ASP A 196 -10.56 -3.43 -25.24
C ASP A 196 -9.68 -4.04 -24.13
N ASP A 197 -9.22 -5.29 -24.26
CA ASP A 197 -8.29 -5.94 -23.34
C ASP A 197 -7.28 -6.76 -24.16
N ILE A 198 -6.01 -6.37 -24.16
CA ILE A 198 -4.97 -7.16 -24.85
C ILE A 198 -4.76 -8.44 -24.03
N GLN A 199 -5.35 -9.55 -24.46
CA GLN A 199 -5.14 -10.86 -23.84
C GLN A 199 -4.18 -11.66 -24.72
N LEU A 200 -3.10 -12.17 -24.14
CA LEU A 200 -2.25 -13.18 -24.79
C LEU A 200 -2.83 -14.55 -24.46
N LEU A 201 -3.31 -15.25 -25.49
CA LEU A 201 -3.72 -16.65 -25.39
C LEU A 201 -2.52 -17.54 -25.69
N LEU A 202 -2.00 -18.21 -24.66
CA LEU A 202 -1.00 -19.26 -24.78
C LEU A 202 -1.67 -20.63 -25.00
N ASP A 203 -0.88 -21.63 -25.39
CA ASP A 203 -1.41 -22.93 -25.80
C ASP A 203 -2.29 -23.62 -24.74
N GLU A 204 -3.51 -23.94 -25.18
CA GLU A 204 -4.61 -24.74 -24.59
C GLU A 204 -5.11 -24.46 -23.16
N LYS A 205 -4.42 -23.73 -22.26
CA LYS A 205 -4.95 -23.46 -20.90
C LYS A 205 -4.63 -22.10 -20.26
N ASP A 206 -3.68 -21.32 -20.78
CA ASP A 206 -3.23 -20.10 -20.09
C ASP A 206 -3.58 -18.82 -20.86
N THR A 207 -4.35 -17.95 -20.21
CA THR A 207 -4.70 -16.62 -20.71
C THR A 207 -3.98 -15.57 -19.87
N ILE A 208 -3.06 -14.83 -20.47
CA ILE A 208 -2.39 -13.71 -19.81
C ILE A 208 -3.14 -12.44 -20.16
N ASN A 209 -3.80 -11.86 -19.16
CA ASN A 209 -4.47 -10.59 -19.33
C ASN A 209 -3.44 -9.44 -19.20
N LEU A 210 -3.18 -8.73 -20.29
CA LEU A 210 -2.21 -7.64 -20.30
C LEU A 210 -2.79 -6.31 -19.79
N SER A 211 -4.08 -6.24 -19.47
CA SER A 211 -4.75 -5.04 -18.93
C SER A 211 -4.16 -4.56 -17.60
N PHE A 212 -3.38 -5.39 -16.90
CA PHE A 212 -2.71 -5.00 -15.66
C PHE A 212 -1.40 -4.23 -15.87
N TYR A 213 -0.89 -4.18 -17.10
CA TYR A 213 0.37 -3.54 -17.45
C TYR A 213 0.16 -2.18 -18.11
N LYS A 214 1.17 -1.32 -18.00
CA LYS A 214 1.19 -0.01 -18.64
C LYS A 214 1.72 -0.15 -20.05
N ILE A 215 0.87 -0.58 -20.97
CA ILE A 215 1.22 -0.75 -22.38
C ILE A 215 1.32 0.63 -23.05
N ASP A 216 2.50 0.91 -23.61
CA ASP A 216 2.71 1.99 -24.56
C ASP A 216 2.45 1.43 -25.96
N THR A 217 1.27 1.71 -26.49
CA THR A 217 0.82 1.20 -27.79
C THR A 217 1.69 1.67 -28.95
N LEU A 218 2.29 2.86 -28.85
CA LEU A 218 3.18 3.38 -29.87
C LEU A 218 4.51 2.61 -29.89
N ARG A 219 5.11 2.40 -28.71
CA ARG A 219 6.32 1.55 -28.59
C ARG A 219 6.06 0.11 -29.02
N LEU A 220 4.92 -0.45 -28.66
CA LEU A 220 4.53 -1.80 -29.06
C LEU A 220 4.39 -1.92 -30.58
N ASN A 221 3.73 -0.97 -31.23
CA ASN A 221 3.56 -0.98 -32.68
C ASN A 221 4.89 -0.84 -33.41
N LEU A 222 5.77 0.07 -32.97
CA LEU A 222 7.11 0.21 -33.53
C LEU A 222 7.93 -1.09 -33.44
N PHE A 223 7.84 -1.79 -32.31
CA PHE A 223 8.51 -3.08 -32.13
C PHE A 223 7.96 -4.19 -33.03
N LEU A 224 6.64 -4.23 -33.23
CA LEU A 224 6.01 -5.18 -34.14
C LEU A 224 6.35 -4.88 -35.61
N GLU A 225 6.56 -3.61 -35.97
CA GLU A 225 7.06 -3.22 -37.30
C GLU A 225 8.51 -3.66 -37.50
N GLU A 226 9.38 -3.58 -36.49
CA GLU A 226 10.77 -4.05 -36.57
C GLU A 226 10.93 -5.58 -36.66
N LEU A 227 9.88 -6.33 -36.30
CA LEU A 227 9.85 -7.80 -36.37
C LEU A 227 9.42 -8.36 -37.74
N ASN A 228 8.78 -7.54 -38.59
CA ASN A 228 8.33 -7.92 -39.93
C ASN A 228 9.33 -7.51 -41.01
#